data_AF-A0A2T1D1E9-F1
#
_entry.id   AF-A0A2T1D1E9-F1
#
_cell.length_a   1.000
_cell.length_b   1.000
_cell.length_c   1.000
_cell.angle_alpha   90.00
_cell.angle_beta   90.00
_cell.angle_gamma   90.00
#
_symmetry.space_group_name_H-M   'P 1'
#
loop_
_entity.id
_entity.type
_entity.pdbx_description
1 polymer ?
#
loop_
_entity_poly.entity_id
_entity_poly.type
_entity_poly.pdbx_seq_one_letter_code
_entity_poly.pdbx_strand_id
1 'polypeptide(L)'
;RQAKKPDELEVSILQKSPALSRLEYNLHTIVRLPNGVFAPYTSIPTNLLFFDASGATEEIWYYEVPLPEGRKSFSKTKPMQESDFDGCFAWWNDRTENTQAWKYDFKAAYDKAKSEAQPHWDAARTAEANANRNAKRVKELETQIQNINASLLDFSPAKQQAKVKQQIQDLKEEQKRTLAEERQEREIAKQEQTKRDSLYWCIYNLDQKNPIAQNDFEHLPPEQLVADIWRKEQRILEILGEIKDVLQTKPSKENL
;
A
#
# COMPACT_ATOMS: atom_id res chain seq x y z
N ARG A 1 25.79 22.42 -7.41
CA ARG A 1 24.33 22.17 -7.29
C ARG A 1 24.18 20.92 -6.43
N GLN A 2 23.99 21.07 -5.12
CA GLN A 2 23.83 19.92 -4.23
C GLN A 2 22.46 19.28 -4.48
N ALA A 3 22.47 17.99 -4.81
CA ALA A 3 21.25 17.20 -4.91
C ALA A 3 20.58 17.17 -3.54
N LYS A 4 19.34 17.68 -3.45
CA LYS A 4 18.53 17.55 -2.26
C LYS A 4 18.30 16.07 -1.98
N LYS A 5 18.35 15.68 -0.70
CA LYS A 5 18.06 14.32 -0.26
C LYS A 5 16.62 13.95 -0.67
N PRO A 6 16.35 12.67 -1.02
CA PRO A 6 15.01 12.22 -1.41
C PRO A 6 13.93 12.58 -0.37
N ASP A 7 14.24 12.51 0.93
CA ASP A 7 13.32 12.92 2.01
C ASP A 7 12.91 14.40 1.94
N GLU A 8 13.79 15.30 1.52
CA GLU A 8 13.46 16.74 1.37
C GLU A 8 12.61 17.01 0.13
N LEU A 9 12.69 16.14 -0.89
CA LEU A 9 11.83 16.22 -2.06
C LEU A 9 10.42 15.72 -1.73
N GLU A 10 10.28 14.64 -0.97
CA GLU A 10 8.97 14.12 -0.53
C GLU A 10 8.24 15.06 0.44
N VAL A 11 8.96 15.61 1.43
CA VAL A 11 8.39 16.62 2.33
C VAL A 11 7.98 17.88 1.55
N SER A 12 8.75 18.29 0.53
CA SER A 12 8.39 19.40 -0.34
C SER A 12 7.24 19.10 -1.31
N ILE A 13 7.03 17.84 -1.70
CA ILE A 13 5.90 17.41 -2.53
C ILE A 13 4.63 17.42 -1.67
N LEU A 14 4.71 16.94 -0.43
CA LEU A 14 3.59 16.93 0.52
C LEU A 14 3.23 18.32 1.08
N GLN A 15 4.19 19.25 1.20
CA GLN A 15 3.94 20.61 1.71
C GLN A 15 3.45 21.61 0.66
N LYS A 16 3.59 21.34 -0.65
CA LYS A 16 3.32 22.35 -1.70
C LYS A 16 1.98 22.27 -2.43
N SER A 17 1.10 21.31 -2.15
CA SER A 17 -0.17 21.27 -2.88
C SER A 17 -1.26 20.50 -2.14
N PRO A 18 -2.41 21.15 -1.83
CA PRO A 18 -3.67 20.45 -1.55
C PRO A 18 -4.20 19.65 -2.77
N ALA A 19 -3.46 19.62 -3.88
CA ALA A 19 -3.84 19.08 -5.17
C ALA A 19 -3.22 17.70 -5.50
N LEU A 20 -2.55 17.04 -4.55
CA LEU A 20 -1.87 15.74 -4.77
C LEU A 20 -2.69 14.50 -4.39
N SER A 21 -4.02 14.50 -4.57
CA SER A 21 -4.77 13.26 -4.29
C SER A 21 -5.99 12.99 -5.16
N ARG A 22 -6.09 13.59 -6.34
CA ARG A 22 -6.83 12.91 -7.40
C ARG A 22 -5.79 12.14 -8.19
N LEU A 23 -5.71 10.84 -7.95
CA LEU A 23 -5.24 9.92 -8.99
C LEU A 23 -6.03 10.33 -10.24
N GLU A 24 -5.34 10.87 -11.26
CA GLU A 24 -6.00 11.30 -12.50
C GLU A 24 -6.39 10.11 -13.38
N TYR A 25 -6.09 8.91 -12.89
CA TYR A 25 -6.28 7.65 -13.58
C TYR A 25 -7.17 6.72 -12.80
N ASN A 26 -8.01 6.01 -13.54
CA ASN A 26 -8.92 5.00 -13.05
C ASN A 26 -8.30 3.63 -13.34
N LEU A 27 -7.68 3.02 -12.34
CA LEU A 27 -7.20 1.64 -12.39
C LEU A 27 -8.40 0.70 -12.24
N HIS A 28 -9.10 0.47 -13.33
CA HIS A 28 -10.37 -0.25 -13.31
C HIS A 28 -10.21 -1.77 -13.21
N THR A 29 -9.07 -2.35 -13.65
CA THR A 29 -8.88 -3.81 -13.64
C THR A 29 -7.42 -4.22 -13.43
N ILE A 30 -7.20 -5.26 -12.61
CA ILE A 30 -5.94 -5.96 -12.42
C ILE A 30 -6.15 -7.44 -12.77
N VAL A 31 -5.46 -7.94 -13.79
CA VAL A 31 -5.46 -9.36 -14.12
C VAL A 31 -4.19 -10.00 -13.55
N ARG A 32 -4.36 -10.95 -12.63
CA ARG A 32 -3.27 -11.70 -12.00
C ARG A 32 -2.96 -12.93 -12.84
N LEU A 33 -1.68 -13.08 -13.20
CA LEU A 33 -1.21 -14.20 -14.00
C LEU A 33 -0.52 -15.26 -13.11
N PRO A 34 -0.74 -16.55 -13.37
CA PRO A 34 -0.06 -17.62 -12.65
C PRO A 34 1.47 -17.61 -12.81
N ASN A 35 2.13 -18.42 -11.98
CA ASN A 35 3.57 -18.61 -12.07
C ASN A 35 3.99 -19.25 -13.40
N GLY A 36 5.16 -18.82 -13.90
CA GLY A 36 5.82 -19.45 -15.06
C GLY A 36 5.30 -19.01 -16.42
N VAL A 37 4.41 -18.00 -16.50
CA VAL A 37 3.92 -17.44 -17.78
C VAL A 37 5.07 -16.97 -18.67
N PHE A 38 6.12 -16.41 -18.08
CA PHE A 38 7.33 -15.96 -18.79
C PHE A 38 8.52 -16.93 -18.68
N ALA A 39 8.27 -18.20 -18.40
CA ALA A 39 9.34 -19.22 -18.36
C ALA A 39 9.97 -19.39 -19.76
N PRO A 40 11.31 -19.52 -19.87
CA PRO A 40 12.29 -19.72 -18.79
C PRO A 40 12.94 -18.42 -18.28
N TYR A 41 12.51 -17.25 -18.73
CA TYR A 41 13.16 -15.97 -18.40
C TYR A 41 12.93 -15.57 -16.95
N THR A 42 11.73 -15.83 -16.42
CA THR A 42 11.40 -15.60 -15.02
C THR A 42 10.28 -16.51 -14.54
N SER A 43 10.35 -16.91 -13.27
CA SER A 43 9.29 -17.63 -12.56
C SER A 43 8.43 -16.71 -11.69
N ILE A 44 8.72 -15.39 -11.68
CA ILE A 44 8.01 -14.42 -10.85
C ILE A 44 6.58 -14.26 -11.38
N PRO A 45 5.54 -14.36 -10.54
CA PRO A 45 4.17 -14.08 -10.94
C PRO A 45 4.03 -12.62 -11.38
N THR A 46 3.19 -12.40 -12.39
CA THR A 46 3.06 -11.10 -13.04
C THR A 46 1.61 -10.67 -13.08
N ASN A 47 1.38 -9.37 -13.19
CA ASN A 47 0.04 -8.81 -13.22
C ASN A 47 -0.06 -7.83 -14.40
N LEU A 48 -1.25 -7.76 -14.99
CA LEU A 48 -1.60 -6.78 -16.01
C LEU A 48 -2.48 -5.71 -15.37
N LEU A 49 -2.06 -4.45 -15.47
CA LEU A 49 -2.79 -3.30 -14.94
C LEU A 49 -3.48 -2.59 -16.09
N PHE A 50 -4.81 -2.45 -16.01
CA PHE A 50 -5.61 -1.72 -16.99
C PHE A 50 -6.18 -0.47 -16.34
N PHE A 51 -5.76 0.69 -16.86
CA PHE A 51 -6.16 1.99 -16.37
C PHE A 51 -6.40 2.96 -17.53
N ASP A 52 -7.24 3.96 -17.28
CA ASP A 52 -7.51 5.05 -18.21
C ASP A 52 -7.49 6.41 -17.49
N ALA A 53 -7.66 7.50 -18.24
CA ALA A 53 -7.70 8.87 -17.73
C ALA A 53 -9.14 9.38 -17.50
N SER A 54 -10.10 8.49 -17.22
CA SER A 54 -11.50 8.88 -17.00
C SER A 54 -11.74 9.60 -15.68
N GLY A 55 -10.82 9.48 -14.71
CA GLY A 55 -10.93 10.11 -13.41
C GLY A 55 -10.22 9.33 -12.32
N ALA A 56 -10.60 9.55 -11.06
CA ALA A 56 -10.01 8.84 -9.94
C ALA A 56 -10.55 7.41 -9.84
N THR A 57 -9.68 6.49 -9.41
CA THR A 57 -10.05 5.10 -9.16
C THR A 57 -11.05 5.02 -8.01
N GLU A 58 -12.21 4.44 -8.27
CA GLU A 58 -13.22 4.18 -7.23
C GLU A 58 -13.24 2.71 -6.84
N GLU A 59 -13.39 1.83 -7.84
CA GLU A 59 -13.41 0.39 -7.68
C GLU A 59 -12.35 -0.24 -8.58
N ILE A 60 -11.70 -1.29 -8.07
CA ILE A 60 -10.72 -2.08 -8.82
C ILE A 60 -11.27 -3.49 -8.94
N TRP A 61 -11.41 -3.97 -10.18
CA TRP A 61 -11.69 -5.38 -10.41
C TRP A 61 -10.40 -6.19 -10.44
N TYR A 62 -10.39 -7.31 -9.73
CA TYR A 62 -9.34 -8.30 -9.85
C TYR A 62 -9.88 -9.51 -10.61
N TYR A 63 -9.05 -10.07 -11.47
CA TYR A 63 -9.31 -11.35 -12.13
C TYR A 63 -8.06 -12.22 -12.04
N GLU A 64 -8.18 -13.39 -11.44
CA GLU A 64 -7.11 -14.38 -11.36
C GLU A 64 -7.28 -15.43 -12.45
N VAL A 65 -6.32 -15.50 -13.37
CA VAL A 65 -6.39 -16.50 -14.45
C VAL A 65 -6.13 -17.89 -13.85
N PRO A 66 -7.05 -18.86 -14.00
CA PRO A 66 -6.86 -20.18 -13.44
C PRO A 66 -5.75 -20.94 -14.18
N LEU A 67 -5.09 -21.85 -13.48
CA LEU A 67 -4.18 -22.79 -14.12
C LEU A 67 -4.98 -23.89 -14.85
N PRO A 68 -4.51 -24.37 -16.01
CA PRO A 68 -5.10 -25.53 -16.67
C PRO A 68 -5.08 -26.75 -15.74
N GLU A 69 -6.09 -27.61 -15.84
CA GLU A 69 -6.23 -28.79 -14.98
C GLU A 69 -4.95 -29.65 -14.92
N GLY A 70 -4.56 -30.02 -13.70
CA GLY A 70 -3.38 -30.85 -13.44
C GLY A 70 -2.03 -30.13 -13.57
N ARG A 71 -1.99 -28.80 -13.70
CA ARG A 71 -0.74 -28.02 -13.75
C ARG A 71 -0.62 -27.10 -12.54
N LYS A 72 0.60 -27.01 -11.99
CA LYS A 72 0.96 -26.07 -10.91
C LYS A 72 1.61 -24.77 -11.41
N SER A 73 2.08 -24.75 -12.66
CA SER A 73 2.68 -23.59 -13.30
C SER A 73 2.78 -23.79 -14.81
N PHE A 74 2.97 -22.69 -15.54
CA PHE A 74 3.38 -22.72 -16.94
C PHE A 74 4.89 -22.95 -17.05
N SER A 75 5.33 -23.48 -18.20
CA SER A 75 6.74 -23.79 -18.44
C SER A 75 7.12 -23.56 -19.90
N LYS A 76 8.43 -23.59 -20.19
CA LYS A 76 8.93 -23.50 -21.58
C LYS A 76 8.30 -24.55 -22.50
N THR A 77 8.06 -25.76 -22.00
CA THR A 77 7.47 -26.86 -22.78
C THR A 77 5.95 -26.83 -22.81
N LYS A 78 5.32 -26.09 -21.90
CA LYS A 78 3.88 -25.93 -21.78
C LYS A 78 3.56 -24.45 -21.48
N PRO A 79 3.73 -23.54 -22.45
CA PRO A 79 3.51 -22.12 -22.25
C PRO A 79 2.01 -21.80 -22.16
N MET A 80 1.70 -20.63 -21.60
CA MET A 80 0.35 -20.08 -21.58
C MET A 80 -0.17 -19.90 -23.01
N GLN A 81 -1.43 -20.23 -23.22
CA GLN A 81 -2.14 -20.10 -24.50
C GLN A 81 -3.20 -19.00 -24.40
N GLU A 82 -3.63 -18.49 -25.56
CA GLU A 82 -4.72 -17.52 -25.62
C GLU A 82 -6.01 -18.05 -25.01
N SER A 83 -6.31 -19.34 -25.22
CA SER A 83 -7.49 -20.01 -24.65
C SER A 83 -7.53 -19.99 -23.12
N ASP A 84 -6.38 -19.83 -22.45
CA ASP A 84 -6.34 -19.70 -21.00
C ASP A 84 -7.00 -18.39 -20.53
N PHE A 85 -7.21 -17.41 -21.43
CA PHE A 85 -7.93 -16.17 -21.17
C PHE A 85 -9.40 -16.20 -21.57
N ASP A 86 -9.93 -17.28 -22.16
CA ASP A 86 -11.31 -17.33 -22.65
C ASP A 86 -12.34 -16.96 -21.57
N GLY A 87 -12.14 -17.44 -20.33
CA GLY A 87 -12.97 -17.08 -19.18
C GLY A 87 -12.88 -15.60 -18.82
N CYS A 88 -11.67 -15.01 -18.93
CA CYS A 88 -11.45 -13.59 -18.68
C CYS A 88 -12.12 -12.72 -19.76
N PHE A 89 -12.01 -13.09 -21.03
CA PHE A 89 -12.65 -12.39 -22.14
C PHE A 89 -14.17 -12.45 -22.06
N ALA A 90 -14.73 -13.61 -21.71
CA ALA A 90 -16.17 -13.76 -21.50
C ALA A 90 -16.68 -12.89 -20.35
N TRP A 91 -15.92 -12.81 -19.26
CA TRP A 91 -16.25 -12.00 -18.08
C TRP A 91 -16.05 -10.48 -18.29
N TRP A 92 -15.13 -10.06 -19.19
CA TRP A 92 -14.67 -8.68 -19.30
C TRP A 92 -15.78 -7.64 -19.49
N ASN A 93 -16.80 -7.99 -20.29
CA ASN A 93 -17.93 -7.12 -20.64
C ASN A 93 -19.18 -7.35 -19.78
N ASP A 94 -19.20 -8.40 -18.95
CA ASP A 94 -20.29 -8.72 -18.02
C ASP A 94 -19.69 -9.08 -16.64
N ARG A 95 -19.18 -8.06 -15.97
CA ARG A 95 -18.35 -8.24 -14.78
C ARG A 95 -19.21 -8.57 -13.57
N THR A 96 -19.16 -9.82 -13.16
CA THR A 96 -19.75 -10.30 -11.90
C THR A 96 -18.69 -10.94 -11.01
N GLU A 97 -18.91 -10.92 -9.70
CA GLU A 97 -18.05 -11.66 -8.78
C GLU A 97 -18.25 -13.17 -8.97
N ASN A 98 -17.15 -13.92 -8.98
CA ASN A 98 -17.12 -15.37 -9.13
C ASN A 98 -15.85 -15.94 -8.47
N THR A 99 -15.51 -17.20 -8.72
CA THR A 99 -14.36 -17.85 -8.07
C THR A 99 -13.00 -17.30 -8.53
N GLN A 100 -12.94 -16.60 -9.67
CA GLN A 100 -11.73 -15.99 -10.24
C GLN A 100 -11.72 -14.47 -10.10
N ALA A 101 -12.88 -13.83 -9.96
CA ALA A 101 -13.03 -12.39 -10.04
C ALA A 101 -13.71 -11.81 -8.79
N TRP A 102 -13.12 -10.76 -8.24
CA TRP A 102 -13.67 -10.03 -7.08
C TRP A 102 -13.44 -8.54 -7.21
N LYS A 103 -14.24 -7.76 -6.49
CA LYS A 103 -14.08 -6.30 -6.40
C LYS A 103 -13.29 -5.90 -5.18
N TYR A 104 -12.55 -4.80 -5.34
CA TYR A 104 -11.95 -4.06 -4.26
C TYR A 104 -12.44 -2.61 -4.30
N ASP A 105 -13.18 -2.21 -3.26
CA ASP A 105 -13.65 -0.84 -3.08
C ASP A 105 -12.49 0.04 -2.59
N PHE A 106 -11.73 0.58 -3.55
CA PHE A 106 -10.59 1.44 -3.28
C PHE A 106 -11.05 2.77 -2.66
N LYS A 107 -12.19 3.30 -3.10
CA LYS A 107 -12.73 4.56 -2.60
C LYS A 107 -13.05 4.49 -1.11
N ALA A 108 -13.75 3.45 -0.66
CA ALA A 108 -14.06 3.28 0.75
C ALA A 108 -12.79 3.09 1.59
N ALA A 109 -11.82 2.32 1.09
CA ALA A 109 -10.53 2.14 1.75
C ALA A 109 -9.76 3.48 1.86
N TYR A 110 -9.77 4.28 0.79
CA TYR A 110 -9.16 5.60 0.74
C TYR A 110 -9.81 6.57 1.72
N ASP A 111 -11.15 6.66 1.72
CA ASP A 111 -11.89 7.56 2.60
C ASP A 111 -11.65 7.20 4.08
N LYS A 112 -11.63 5.90 4.39
CA LYS A 112 -11.29 5.40 5.73
C LYS A 112 -9.86 5.78 6.12
N ALA A 113 -8.87 5.43 5.30
CA ALA A 113 -7.46 5.71 5.60
C ALA A 113 -7.18 7.20 5.74
N LYS A 114 -7.85 8.03 4.93
CA LYS A 114 -7.78 9.49 5.05
C LYS A 114 -8.37 9.97 6.38
N SER A 115 -9.53 9.47 6.78
CA SER A 115 -10.17 9.84 8.05
C SER A 115 -9.32 9.46 9.27
N GLU A 116 -8.70 8.28 9.24
CA GLU A 116 -7.83 7.77 10.31
C GLU A 116 -6.48 8.50 10.34
N ALA A 117 -5.92 8.85 9.18
CA ALA A 117 -4.67 9.58 9.09
C ALA A 117 -4.82 11.07 9.44
N GLN A 118 -5.98 11.69 9.19
CA GLN A 118 -6.24 13.12 9.40
C GLN A 118 -5.76 13.66 10.77
N PRO A 119 -6.08 13.04 11.93
CA PRO A 119 -5.59 13.52 13.21
C PRO A 119 -4.05 13.51 13.31
N HIS A 120 -3.40 12.48 12.76
CA HIS A 120 -1.94 12.38 12.72
C HIS A 120 -1.32 13.44 11.79
N TRP A 121 -1.98 13.77 10.66
CA TRP A 121 -1.59 14.88 9.80
C TRP A 121 -1.61 16.22 10.54
N ASP A 122 -2.70 16.50 11.27
CA ASP A 122 -2.87 17.77 11.96
C ASP A 122 -1.97 17.88 13.20
N ALA A 123 -1.76 16.76 13.91
CA ALA A 123 -0.80 16.67 15.02
C ALA A 123 0.65 16.90 14.55
N ALA A 124 1.07 16.23 13.47
CA ALA A 124 2.40 16.41 12.89
C ALA A 124 2.62 17.86 12.43
N ARG A 125 1.62 18.48 11.77
CA ARG A 125 1.69 19.87 11.34
C ARG A 125 1.81 20.84 12.51
N THR A 126 1.07 20.59 13.60
CA THR A 126 1.11 21.42 14.80
C THR A 126 2.47 21.31 15.50
N ALA A 127 2.97 20.09 15.68
CA ALA A 127 4.28 19.83 16.27
C ALA A 127 5.42 20.43 15.41
N GLU A 128 5.34 20.34 14.08
CA GLU A 128 6.29 20.98 13.17
C GLU A 128 6.21 22.51 13.26
N ALA A 129 5.02 23.10 13.38
CA ALA A 129 4.86 24.54 13.58
C ALA A 129 5.45 25.02 14.92
N ASN A 130 5.25 24.26 16.00
CA ASN A 130 5.85 24.51 17.30
C ASN A 130 7.38 24.41 17.25
N ALA A 131 7.91 23.36 16.64
CA ALA A 131 9.35 23.19 16.42
C ALA A 131 9.93 24.37 15.63
N ASN A 132 9.26 24.81 14.56
CA ASN A 132 9.70 25.96 13.77
C ASN A 132 9.65 27.28 14.57
N ARG A 133 8.66 27.46 15.45
CA ARG A 133 8.58 28.61 16.37
C ARG A 133 9.73 28.59 17.38
N ASN A 134 10.02 27.44 17.97
CA ASN A 134 11.12 27.25 18.91
C ASN A 134 12.48 27.46 18.23
N ALA A 135 12.65 26.95 17.01
CA ALA A 135 13.86 27.17 16.21
C ALA A 135 14.11 28.67 15.92
N LYS A 136 13.05 29.45 15.64
CA LYS A 136 13.15 30.91 15.50
C LYS A 136 13.56 31.57 16.82
N ARG A 137 12.94 31.18 17.94
CA ARG A 137 13.29 31.69 19.27
C ARG A 137 14.74 31.39 19.66
N VAL A 138 15.25 30.20 19.34
CA VAL A 138 16.66 29.83 19.57
C VAL A 138 17.61 30.76 18.80
N LYS A 139 17.30 31.09 17.54
CA LYS A 139 18.09 32.04 16.73
C LYS A 139 18.03 33.48 17.26
N GLU A 140 16.86 33.91 17.74
CA GLU A 140 16.71 35.22 18.38
C GLU A 140 17.52 35.31 19.67
N LEU A 141 17.47 34.29 20.53
CA LEU A 141 18.28 34.20 21.74
C LEU A 141 19.78 34.18 21.42
N GLU A 142 20.19 33.47 20.37
CA GLU A 142 21.58 33.47 19.91
C GLU A 142 22.03 34.88 19.49
N THR A 143 21.20 35.59 18.74
CA THR A 143 21.47 36.97 18.31
C THR A 143 21.53 37.91 19.51
N GLN A 144 20.65 37.75 20.50
CA GLN A 144 20.68 38.53 21.75
C GLN A 144 21.98 38.27 22.53
N ILE A 145 22.40 37.01 22.66
CA ILE A 145 23.67 36.64 23.32
C ILE A 145 24.86 37.26 22.58
N GLN A 146 24.88 37.20 21.24
CA GLN A 146 25.94 37.82 20.43
C GLN A 146 25.98 39.35 20.60
N ASN A 147 24.84 40.03 20.58
CA ASN A 147 24.74 41.47 20.78
C ASN A 147 25.21 41.91 22.18
N ILE A 148 24.82 41.16 23.22
CA ILE A 148 25.24 41.42 24.60
C ILE A 148 26.75 41.21 24.74
N ASN A 149 27.30 40.14 24.14
CA ASN A 149 28.75 39.90 24.12
C ASN A 149 29.51 41.01 23.39
N ALA A 150 29.02 41.48 22.24
CA ALA A 150 29.65 42.57 21.49
C ALA A 150 29.60 43.92 22.22
N SER A 151 28.59 44.14 23.06
CA SER A 151 28.45 45.35 23.89
C SER A 151 29.34 45.33 25.15
N LEU A 152 29.94 44.19 25.48
CA LEU A 152 30.81 43.99 26.62
C LEU A 152 32.23 44.44 26.26
N LEU A 153 32.55 45.71 26.51
CA LEU A 153 33.90 46.26 26.35
C LEU A 153 34.79 45.84 27.53
N ASP A 154 36.04 45.44 27.25
CA ASP A 154 37.02 44.94 28.22
C ASP A 154 37.28 45.89 29.42
N PHE A 155 36.98 47.18 29.27
CA PHE A 155 37.18 48.22 30.29
C PHE A 155 35.96 48.48 31.20
N SER A 156 34.90 47.67 31.12
CA SER A 156 33.70 47.84 31.97
C SER A 156 33.96 47.47 33.45
N PRO A 157 33.33 48.14 34.44
CA PRO A 157 33.50 47.82 35.86
C PRO A 157 33.19 46.34 36.18
N ALA A 158 33.98 45.71 37.07
CA ALA A 158 33.87 44.29 37.41
C ALA A 158 32.45 43.87 37.86
N LYS A 159 31.73 44.75 38.58
CA LYS A 159 30.33 44.52 39.00
C LYS A 159 29.36 44.47 37.82
N GLN A 160 29.62 45.28 36.78
CA GLN A 160 28.83 45.32 35.54
C GLN A 160 29.13 44.09 34.68
N GLN A 161 30.40 43.68 34.57
CA GLN A 161 30.80 42.45 33.90
C GLN A 161 30.17 41.20 34.54
N ALA A 162 30.12 41.12 35.87
CA ALA A 162 29.48 40.01 36.57
C ALA A 162 27.96 39.93 36.30
N LYS A 163 27.27 41.07 36.28
CA LYS A 163 25.83 41.14 35.96
C LYS A 163 25.54 40.69 34.52
N VAL A 164 26.36 41.13 33.56
CA VAL A 164 26.19 40.73 32.15
C VAL A 164 26.51 39.25 31.94
N LYS A 165 27.55 38.71 32.61
CA LYS A 165 27.84 37.27 32.60
C LYS A 165 26.67 36.43 33.12
N GLN A 166 26.01 36.88 34.20
CA GLN A 166 24.83 36.20 34.72
C GLN A 166 23.68 36.22 33.71
N GLN A 167 23.39 37.37 33.09
CA GLN A 167 22.36 37.47 32.04
C GLN A 167 22.63 36.57 30.84
N ILE A 168 23.89 36.47 30.39
CA ILE A 168 24.28 35.54 29.32
C ILE A 168 24.06 34.10 29.76
N GLN A 169 24.36 33.75 31.01
CA GLN A 169 24.14 32.40 31.53
C GLN A 169 22.65 32.06 31.55
N ASP A 170 21.80 32.97 32.01
CA ASP A 170 20.35 32.77 32.06
C ASP A 170 19.76 32.62 30.64
N LEU A 171 20.19 33.44 29.68
CA LEU A 171 19.78 33.34 28.27
C LEU A 171 20.27 32.04 27.61
N LYS A 172 21.46 31.55 27.97
CA LYS A 172 21.97 30.25 27.51
C LYS A 172 21.15 29.08 28.05
N GLU A 173 20.73 29.15 29.31
CA GLU A 173 19.83 28.14 29.90
C GLU A 173 18.46 28.18 29.22
N GLU A 174 17.91 29.36 28.93
CA GLU A 174 16.66 29.51 28.15
C GLU A 174 16.81 28.94 26.73
N GLN A 175 17.93 29.22 26.06
CA GLN A 175 18.24 28.68 24.73
C GLN A 175 18.30 27.15 24.76
N LYS A 176 18.95 26.58 25.78
CA LYS A 176 19.06 25.12 25.94
C LYS A 176 17.70 24.47 26.20
N ARG A 177 16.83 25.09 27.00
CA ARG A 177 15.46 24.63 27.24
C ARG A 177 14.63 24.66 25.96
N THR A 178 14.63 25.80 25.27
CA THR A 178 13.90 25.97 24.00
C THR A 178 14.38 24.99 22.93
N LEU A 179 15.68 24.71 22.87
CA LEU A 179 16.26 23.72 21.97
C LEU A 179 15.85 22.28 22.33
N ALA A 180 15.72 21.96 23.63
CA ALA A 180 15.23 20.65 24.07
C ALA A 180 13.75 20.46 23.69
N GLU A 181 12.93 21.49 23.89
CA GLU A 181 11.52 21.52 23.47
C GLU A 181 11.39 21.39 21.95
N GLU A 182 12.20 22.10 21.16
CA GLU A 182 12.26 21.94 19.70
C GLU A 182 12.53 20.49 19.30
N ARG A 183 13.53 19.84 19.92
CA ARG A 183 13.88 18.45 19.59
C ARG A 183 12.74 17.49 19.92
N GLN A 184 12.06 17.69 21.05
CA GLN A 184 10.90 16.89 21.42
C GLN A 184 9.76 17.05 20.41
N GLU A 185 9.44 18.28 20.02
CA GLU A 185 8.39 18.57 19.03
C GLU A 185 8.71 17.98 17.65
N ARG A 186 9.98 18.03 17.22
CA ARG A 186 10.40 17.37 15.97
C ARG A 186 10.26 15.85 16.03
N GLU A 187 10.58 15.24 17.17
CA GLU A 187 10.45 13.80 17.35
C GLU A 187 8.97 13.38 17.35
N ILE A 188 8.10 14.15 18.00
CA ILE A 188 6.65 13.96 17.94
C ILE A 188 6.17 14.07 16.49
N ALA A 189 6.56 15.12 15.76
CA ALA A 189 6.19 15.28 14.36
C ALA A 189 6.60 14.08 13.51
N LYS A 190 7.81 13.54 13.72
CA LYS A 190 8.31 12.34 13.02
C LYS A 190 7.50 11.09 13.35
N GLN A 191 7.16 10.88 14.62
CA GLN A 191 6.36 9.72 15.06
C GLN A 191 4.96 9.78 14.47
N GLU A 192 4.31 10.95 14.52
CA GLU A 192 2.99 11.16 13.94
C GLU A 192 3.00 11.01 12.42
N GLN A 193 4.05 11.49 11.74
CA GLN A 193 4.24 11.25 10.31
C GLN A 193 4.40 9.76 9.99
N THR A 194 5.19 9.01 10.77
CA THR A 194 5.34 7.56 10.56
C THR A 194 4.01 6.83 10.72
N LYS A 195 3.23 7.15 11.75
CA LYS A 195 1.90 6.55 11.98
C LYS A 195 0.94 6.86 10.83
N ARG A 196 0.89 8.12 10.43
CA ARG A 196 0.11 8.60 9.28
C ARG A 196 0.47 7.85 8.01
N ASP A 197 1.75 7.73 7.72
CA ASP A 197 2.27 7.06 6.53
C ASP A 197 1.94 5.57 6.57
N SER A 198 2.05 4.93 7.73
CA SER A 198 1.64 3.54 7.93
C SER A 198 0.14 3.32 7.70
N LEU A 199 -0.73 4.31 7.92
CA LEU A 199 -2.16 4.18 7.67
C LEU A 199 -2.50 4.48 6.20
N TYR A 200 -1.96 5.57 5.68
CA TYR A 200 -2.29 6.07 4.35
C TYR A 200 -1.65 5.25 3.23
N TRP A 201 -0.38 4.85 3.34
CA TRP A 201 0.30 4.13 2.25
C TRP A 201 -0.15 2.68 2.09
N CYS A 202 -0.66 2.06 3.16
CA CYS A 202 -1.13 0.67 3.12
C CYS A 202 -2.24 0.43 2.10
N ILE A 203 -3.07 1.43 1.78
CA ILE A 203 -4.14 1.28 0.77
C ILE A 203 -3.61 1.12 -0.65
N TYR A 204 -2.38 1.59 -0.92
CA TYR A 204 -1.74 1.47 -2.23
C TYR A 204 -1.05 0.11 -2.41
N ASN A 205 -1.12 -0.77 -1.42
CA ASN A 205 -0.76 -2.17 -1.60
C ASN A 205 -1.87 -2.89 -2.38
N LEU A 206 -1.69 -2.97 -3.70
CA LEU A 206 -2.61 -3.60 -4.63
C LEU A 206 -2.39 -5.12 -4.76
N ASP A 207 -1.53 -5.75 -3.94
CA ASP A 207 -1.41 -7.22 -3.91
C ASP A 207 -2.56 -7.88 -3.12
N GLN A 208 -3.80 -7.55 -3.50
CA GLN A 208 -5.01 -8.11 -2.89
C GLN A 208 -5.15 -9.57 -3.32
N LYS A 209 -5.26 -10.50 -2.37
CA LYS A 209 -5.45 -11.93 -2.67
C LYS A 209 -6.91 -12.23 -2.96
N ASN A 210 -7.14 -13.27 -3.76
CA ASN A 210 -8.48 -13.74 -4.07
C ASN A 210 -9.15 -14.26 -2.79
N PRO A 211 -10.24 -13.64 -2.30
CA PRO A 211 -10.92 -14.07 -1.08
C PRO A 211 -11.71 -15.37 -1.27
N ILE A 212 -11.99 -15.75 -2.52
CA ILE A 212 -12.81 -16.91 -2.90
C ILE A 212 -11.92 -18.09 -3.31
N ALA A 213 -10.61 -17.87 -3.51
CA ALA A 213 -9.70 -18.93 -3.90
C ALA A 213 -9.87 -20.15 -2.98
N GLN A 214 -10.32 -21.25 -3.56
CA GLN A 214 -10.24 -22.55 -2.92
C GLN A 214 -8.76 -22.79 -2.69
N ASN A 215 -8.36 -22.80 -1.42
CA ASN A 215 -6.98 -23.04 -0.98
C ASN A 215 -6.31 -24.08 -1.86
N ASP A 216 -5.06 -23.78 -2.24
CA ASP A 216 -4.07 -24.77 -2.66
C ASP A 216 -4.31 -26.08 -1.92
N PHE A 217 -4.53 -27.17 -2.65
CA PHE A 217 -4.81 -28.50 -2.11
C PHE A 217 -3.76 -28.96 -1.05
N GLU A 218 -2.62 -28.28 -0.98
CA GLU A 218 -1.51 -28.53 -0.08
C GLU A 218 -1.79 -28.16 1.39
N HIS A 219 -2.83 -27.37 1.68
CA HIS A 219 -3.16 -26.93 3.05
C HIS A 219 -4.59 -27.26 3.50
N LEU A 220 -5.35 -28.03 2.72
CA LEU A 220 -6.65 -28.54 3.16
C LEU A 220 -6.46 -29.52 4.32
N PRO A 221 -7.21 -29.36 5.43
CA PRO A 221 -7.24 -30.36 6.49
C PRO A 221 -7.59 -31.74 5.91
N PRO A 222 -6.93 -32.84 6.35
CA PRO A 222 -7.16 -34.18 5.80
C PRO A 222 -8.64 -34.60 5.76
N GLU A 223 -9.41 -34.15 6.74
CA GLU A 223 -10.86 -34.40 6.85
C GLU A 223 -11.66 -33.76 5.71
N GLN A 224 -11.32 -32.53 5.31
CA GLN A 224 -11.97 -31.86 4.17
C GLN A 224 -11.57 -32.50 2.84
N LEU A 225 -10.31 -32.94 2.72
CA LEU A 225 -9.84 -33.63 1.53
C LEU A 225 -10.60 -34.94 1.30
N VAL A 226 -10.81 -35.73 2.36
CA VAL A 226 -11.60 -36.97 2.28
C VAL A 226 -13.06 -36.67 1.92
N ALA A 227 -13.66 -35.62 2.48
CA ALA A 227 -15.03 -35.22 2.16
C ALA A 227 -15.18 -34.80 0.69
N ASP A 228 -14.23 -34.06 0.14
CA ASP A 228 -14.23 -33.66 -1.27
C ASP A 228 -13.97 -34.83 -2.21
N ILE A 229 -13.06 -35.76 -1.85
CA ILE A 229 -12.88 -37.02 -2.59
C ILE A 229 -14.20 -37.79 -2.63
N TRP A 230 -14.89 -37.92 -1.50
CA TRP A 230 -16.18 -38.62 -1.44
C TRP A 230 -17.25 -37.97 -2.31
N ARG A 231 -17.37 -36.63 -2.30
CA ARG A 231 -18.31 -35.91 -3.18
C ARG A 231 -18.00 -36.13 -4.66
N LYS A 232 -16.71 -36.10 -5.03
CA LYS A 232 -16.27 -36.37 -6.41
C LYS A 232 -16.60 -37.80 -6.82
N GLU A 233 -16.36 -38.78 -5.95
CA GLU A 233 -16.74 -40.19 -6.17
C GLU A 233 -18.25 -40.36 -6.39
N GLN A 234 -19.09 -39.70 -5.57
CA GLN A 234 -20.54 -39.72 -5.76
C GLN A 234 -20.96 -39.15 -7.12
N ARG A 235 -20.34 -38.04 -7.54
CA ARG A 235 -20.62 -37.42 -8.84
C ARG A 235 -20.16 -38.32 -10.01
N ILE A 236 -19.02 -38.99 -9.86
CA ILE A 236 -18.53 -39.96 -10.86
C ILE A 236 -19.52 -41.12 -11.00
N LEU A 237 -20.01 -41.67 -9.88
CA LEU A 237 -20.99 -42.77 -9.89
C LEU A 237 -22.32 -42.35 -10.54
N GLU A 238 -22.78 -41.13 -10.28
CA GLU A 238 -23.97 -40.56 -10.90
C GLU A 238 -23.80 -40.47 -12.42
N ILE A 239 -22.69 -39.89 -12.89
CA ILE A 239 -22.38 -39.77 -14.33
C ILE A 239 -22.24 -41.16 -14.97
N LEU A 240 -21.62 -42.12 -14.29
CA LEU A 240 -21.53 -43.50 -14.80
C LEU A 240 -22.90 -44.17 -14.90
N GLY A 241 -23.82 -43.86 -13.97
CA GLY A 241 -25.22 -44.27 -14.03
C GLY A 241 -25.93 -43.68 -15.26
N GLU A 242 -25.79 -42.37 -15.46
CA GLU A 242 -26.33 -41.67 -16.64
C GLU A 242 -25.79 -42.28 -17.95
N ILE A 243 -24.49 -42.55 -18.03
CA ILE A 243 -23.86 -43.20 -19.20
C ILE A 243 -24.44 -44.61 -19.41
N LYS A 244 -24.61 -45.39 -18.34
CA LYS A 244 -25.20 -46.73 -18.43
C LYS A 244 -26.63 -46.67 -18.96
N ASP A 245 -27.43 -45.74 -18.48
CA ASP A 245 -28.82 -45.57 -18.94
C ASP A 245 -28.86 -45.10 -20.40
N VAL A 246 -27.96 -44.21 -20.81
CA VAL A 246 -27.80 -43.80 -22.22
C VAL A 246 -27.39 -44.98 -23.12
N LEU A 247 -26.51 -45.86 -22.63
CA LEU A 247 -26.11 -47.06 -23.37
C LEU A 247 -27.25 -48.11 -23.46
N GLN A 248 -28.10 -48.20 -22.45
CA GLN A 248 -29.27 -49.10 -22.45
C GLN A 248 -30.45 -48.55 -23.27
N THR A 249 -30.57 -47.22 -23.37
CA THR A 249 -31.64 -46.55 -24.13
C THR A 249 -31.28 -46.30 -25.58
N LYS A 250 -30.03 -46.53 -26.03
CA LYS A 250 -29.65 -46.50 -27.45
C LYS A 250 -30.27 -47.72 -28.15
N PRO A 251 -31.37 -47.59 -28.91
CA PRO A 251 -31.87 -48.72 -29.67
C PRO A 251 -30.88 -48.97 -30.81
N SER A 252 -30.56 -50.23 -31.05
CA SER A 252 -29.81 -50.70 -32.21
C SER A 252 -30.44 -50.14 -33.49
N LYS A 253 -29.95 -48.98 -33.93
CA LYS A 253 -30.15 -48.47 -35.27
C LYS A 253 -28.82 -48.53 -35.97
N GLU A 254 -28.58 -49.65 -36.64
CA GLU A 254 -28.20 -49.65 -38.03
C GLU A 254 -28.51 -51.03 -38.63
N ASN A 255 -29.40 -51.00 -39.61
CA ASN A 255 -29.93 -52.16 -40.35
C ASN A 255 -28.82 -52.82 -41.19
N LEU A 256 -28.84 -54.15 -41.31
CA LEU A 256 -29.04 -54.89 -42.57
C LEU A 256 -29.17 -56.40 -42.28
#